data_AF-A0A914K8E8-F1
#
_entry.id   AF-A0A914K8E8-F1
#
_cell.length_a   1.000
_cell.length_b   1.000
_cell.length_c   1.000
_cell.angle_alpha   90.00
_cell.angle_beta   90.00
_cell.angle_gamma   90.00
#
_symmetry.space_group_name_H-M   'P 1'
#
loop_
_entity.id
_entity.type
_entity.pdbx_description
1 polymer ?
#
loop_
_entity_poly.entity_id
_entity_poly.type
_entity_poly.pdbx_seq_one_letter_code
_entity_poly.pdbx_strand_id
1 'polypeptide(L)'
;MSQKPSERSVRRRRQQDRLLQRKSDEVSAQKLMETTRFNEKYSKVVQDMMNQYKISNSDPNFKNQLLDFAKAMTKDMLSDAKAISISREKQSIEVEDVEFVGSNYLKGGNRPKRDDQMRNFVNEQLLPKIGKNSMHLPNAAFLKRSAIEVQHNNNNNDTEK
;
A
#
# COMPACT_ATOMS: atom_id res chain seq x y z
N MET A 1 42.53 15.10 -24.92
CA MET A 1 42.68 16.21 -23.94
C MET A 1 41.30 16.70 -23.53
N SER A 2 40.93 16.60 -22.26
CA SER A 2 39.62 17.03 -21.75
C SER A 2 39.67 18.51 -21.35
N GLN A 3 39.01 19.39 -22.10
CA GLN A 3 38.91 20.82 -21.76
C GLN A 3 38.06 20.99 -20.51
N LYS A 4 38.64 21.56 -19.44
CA LYS A 4 37.89 21.91 -18.23
C LYS A 4 36.92 23.05 -18.54
N PRO A 5 35.65 22.98 -18.09
CA PRO A 5 34.67 24.02 -18.32
C PRO A 5 35.10 25.34 -17.66
N SER A 6 34.88 26.46 -18.35
CA SER A 6 35.22 27.79 -17.84
C SER A 6 34.41 28.15 -16.59
N GLU A 7 35.01 28.87 -15.65
CA GLU A 7 34.35 29.30 -14.40
C GLU A 7 33.04 30.05 -14.66
N ARG A 8 32.96 30.81 -15.75
CA ARG A 8 31.75 31.53 -16.18
C ARG A 8 30.62 30.58 -16.56
N SER A 9 30.93 29.45 -17.19
CA SER A 9 29.97 28.39 -17.54
C SER A 9 29.47 27.68 -16.28
N VAL A 10 30.38 27.34 -15.36
CA VAL A 10 30.04 26.71 -14.07
C VAL A 10 29.16 27.62 -13.21
N ARG A 11 29.46 28.93 -13.16
CA ARG A 11 28.66 29.91 -12.41
C ARG A 11 27.26 30.09 -12.98
N ARG A 12 27.09 30.08 -14.30
CA ARG A 12 25.77 30.14 -14.96
C ARG A 12 24.93 28.89 -14.67
N ARG A 13 25.51 27.68 -14.74
CA ARG A 13 24.80 26.44 -14.40
C ARG A 13 24.31 26.45 -12.96
N ARG A 14 25.19 26.78 -12.00
CA ARG A 14 24.81 26.90 -10.58
C ARG A 14 23.68 27.90 -10.33
N GLN A 15 23.61 28.99 -11.10
CA GLN A 15 22.50 29.94 -11.00
C GLN A 15 21.20 29.37 -11.56
N GLN A 16 21.24 28.66 -12.70
CA GLN A 16 20.08 27.96 -13.25
C GLN A 16 19.57 26.86 -12.31
N ASP A 17 20.47 26.06 -11.73
CA ASP A 17 20.10 25.01 -10.77
C ASP A 17 19.42 25.60 -9.53
N ARG A 18 19.93 26.72 -9.00
CA ARG A 18 19.29 27.43 -7.87
C ARG A 18 17.92 27.99 -8.23
N LEU A 19 17.73 28.47 -9.46
CA LEU A 19 16.43 28.95 -9.94
C LEU A 19 15.43 27.80 -10.08
N LEU A 20 15.86 26.66 -10.63
CA LEU A 20 15.04 25.46 -10.73
C LEU A 20 14.66 24.92 -9.35
N GLN A 21 15.61 24.89 -8.41
CA GLN A 21 15.36 24.47 -7.03
C GLN A 21 14.34 25.40 -6.35
N ARG A 22 14.48 26.72 -6.48
CA ARG A 22 13.50 27.67 -5.92
C ARG A 22 12.10 27.45 -6.49
N LYS A 23 12.00 27.23 -7.81
CA LYS A 23 10.72 26.93 -8.45
C LYS A 23 10.13 25.61 -7.95
N SER A 24 10.93 24.57 -7.76
CA SER A 24 10.44 23.31 -7.19
C SER A 24 9.98 23.47 -5.74
N ASP A 25 10.71 24.24 -4.94
CA ASP A 25 10.39 24.49 -3.54
C ASP A 25 9.09 25.32 -3.42
N GLU A 26 8.91 26.34 -4.27
CA GLU A 26 7.68 27.14 -4.35
C GLU A 26 6.46 26.31 -4.75
N VAL A 27 6.58 25.44 -5.76
CA VAL A 27 5.50 24.52 -6.18
C VAL A 27 5.16 23.56 -5.04
N SER A 28 6.17 23.08 -4.31
CA SER A 28 5.98 22.16 -3.19
C SER A 28 5.28 22.86 -2.01
N ALA A 29 5.65 24.10 -1.71
CA ALA A 29 5.02 24.92 -0.67
C ALA A 29 3.57 25.28 -1.00
N GLN A 30 3.27 25.62 -2.25
CA GLN A 30 1.89 25.87 -2.70
C GLN A 30 1.02 24.62 -2.57
N LYS A 31 1.54 23.47 -3.02
CA LYS A 31 0.85 22.18 -2.87
C LYS A 31 0.62 21.83 -1.40
N LEU A 32 1.59 22.10 -0.52
CA LEU A 32 1.44 21.91 0.92
C LEU A 32 0.32 22.80 1.48
N MET A 33 0.32 24.09 1.17
CA MET A 33 -0.71 25.03 1.65
C MET A 33 -2.13 24.69 1.18
N GLU A 34 -2.29 24.27 -0.08
CA GLU A 34 -3.60 23.79 -0.57
C GLU A 34 -4.07 22.54 0.17
N THR A 35 -3.15 21.65 0.52
CA THR A 35 -3.46 20.40 1.22
C THR A 35 -3.83 20.69 2.67
N THR A 36 -3.10 21.58 3.35
CA THR A 36 -3.44 22.03 4.70
C THR A 36 -4.82 22.68 4.76
N ARG A 37 -5.13 23.60 3.84
CA ARG A 37 -6.45 24.26 3.78
C ARG A 37 -7.59 23.27 3.51
N PHE A 38 -7.38 22.32 2.61
CA PHE A 38 -8.34 21.25 2.36
C PHE A 38 -8.56 20.40 3.61
N ASN A 39 -7.48 20.00 4.28
CA ASN A 39 -7.54 19.14 5.46
C ASN A 39 -8.24 19.85 6.62
N GLU A 40 -7.96 21.13 6.87
CA GLU A 40 -8.68 21.93 7.87
C GLU A 40 -10.19 21.99 7.61
N LYS A 41 -10.60 22.19 6.34
CA LYS A 41 -12.01 22.29 5.95
C LYS A 41 -12.79 21.00 6.18
N TYR A 42 -12.19 19.85 5.89
CA TYR A 42 -12.89 18.55 5.91
C TYR A 42 -12.55 17.68 7.12
N SER A 43 -11.62 18.09 7.98
CA SER A 43 -11.24 17.36 9.21
C SER A 43 -12.43 17.13 10.15
N LYS A 44 -13.35 18.10 10.25
CA LYS A 44 -14.57 17.94 11.07
C LYS A 44 -15.50 16.85 10.53
N VAL A 45 -15.65 16.75 9.20
CA VAL A 45 -16.48 15.71 8.56
C VAL A 45 -15.92 14.32 8.86
N VAL A 46 -14.60 14.16 8.76
CA VAL A 46 -13.95 12.89 9.11
C VAL A 46 -14.10 12.59 10.60
N GLN A 47 -13.97 13.59 11.48
CA GLN A 47 -14.18 13.40 12.90
C GLN A 47 -15.60 12.94 13.23
N ASP A 48 -16.62 13.55 12.61
CA ASP A 48 -18.02 13.17 12.80
C ASP A 48 -18.29 11.74 12.32
N MET A 49 -17.68 11.34 11.19
CA MET A 49 -17.72 9.97 10.69
C MET A 49 -17.07 8.99 11.68
N MET A 50 -15.88 9.29 12.18
CA MET A 50 -15.18 8.46 13.17
C MET A 50 -16.00 8.28 14.44
N ASN A 51 -16.65 9.35 14.90
CA ASN A 51 -17.56 9.30 16.05
C ASN A 51 -18.77 8.39 15.78
N GLN A 52 -19.37 8.49 14.58
CA GLN A 52 -20.49 7.65 14.17
C GLN A 52 -20.13 6.15 14.18
N TYR A 53 -18.92 5.80 13.74
CA TYR A 53 -18.41 4.42 13.74
C TYR A 53 -17.75 4.01 15.05
N LYS A 54 -17.81 4.85 16.11
CA LYS A 54 -17.24 4.59 17.43
C LYS A 54 -15.73 4.29 17.40
N ILE A 55 -15.00 4.94 16.49
CA ILE A 55 -13.54 4.85 16.41
C ILE A 55 -12.95 5.89 17.38
N SER A 56 -12.54 5.45 18.56
CA SER A 56 -12.04 6.32 19.63
C SER A 56 -10.51 6.40 19.73
N ASN A 57 -9.79 5.35 19.31
CA ASN A 57 -8.33 5.25 19.39
C ASN A 57 -7.70 5.18 18.00
N SER A 58 -7.60 6.33 17.33
CA SER A 58 -6.91 6.45 16.04
C SER A 58 -5.61 7.23 16.16
N ASP A 59 -4.68 6.97 15.26
CA ASP A 59 -3.50 7.81 15.06
C ASP A 59 -3.93 9.29 14.85
N PRO A 60 -3.28 10.28 15.49
CA PRO A 60 -3.56 11.71 15.27
C PRO A 60 -3.52 12.14 13.79
N ASN A 61 -2.67 11.49 12.98
CA ASN A 61 -2.51 11.76 11.55
C ASN A 61 -3.50 10.99 10.67
N PHE A 62 -4.27 10.04 11.22
CA PHE A 62 -5.19 9.21 10.45
C PHE A 62 -6.17 10.03 9.61
N LYS A 63 -6.71 11.11 10.19
CA LYS A 63 -7.64 12.01 9.51
C LYS A 63 -7.02 12.66 8.27
N ASN A 64 -5.78 13.13 8.40
CA ASN A 64 -5.05 13.76 7.30
C ASN A 64 -4.73 12.73 6.21
N GLN A 65 -4.27 11.54 6.60
CA GLN A 65 -4.00 10.46 5.65
C GLN A 65 -5.25 10.03 4.88
N LEU A 66 -6.39 9.94 5.56
CA LEU A 66 -7.67 9.60 4.92
C LEU A 66 -8.13 10.68 3.94
N LEU A 67 -7.94 11.96 4.27
CA LEU A 67 -8.26 13.08 3.40
C LEU A 67 -7.32 13.15 2.18
N ASP A 68 -6.03 12.94 2.39
CA ASP A 68 -5.04 12.88 1.32
C ASP A 68 -5.34 11.72 0.36
N PHE A 69 -5.70 10.56 0.91
CA PHE A 69 -6.16 9.40 0.14
C PHE A 69 -7.43 9.72 -0.66
N ALA A 70 -8.46 10.30 -0.03
CA ALA A 70 -9.70 10.66 -0.69
C ALA A 70 -9.47 11.66 -1.84
N LYS A 71 -8.57 12.64 -1.62
CA LYS A 71 -8.18 13.63 -2.65
C LYS A 71 -7.46 12.97 -3.81
N ALA A 72 -6.50 12.08 -3.54
CA ALA A 72 -5.77 11.35 -4.58
C ALA A 72 -6.71 10.45 -5.39
N MET A 73 -7.53 9.63 -4.71
CA MET A 73 -8.49 8.74 -5.34
C MET A 73 -9.49 9.50 -6.21
N THR A 74 -10.06 10.61 -5.71
CA THR A 74 -11.01 11.42 -6.49
C THR A 74 -10.35 12.02 -7.72
N LYS A 75 -9.09 12.46 -7.63
CA LYS A 75 -8.34 12.99 -8.76
C LYS A 75 -8.14 11.94 -9.85
N ASP A 76 -7.75 10.72 -9.46
CA ASP A 76 -7.53 9.62 -10.40
C ASP A 76 -8.86 9.20 -11.05
N MET A 77 -9.93 9.07 -10.26
CA MET A 77 -11.28 8.79 -10.78
C MET A 77 -11.76 9.85 -11.78
N LEU A 78 -11.54 11.14 -11.51
CA LEU A 78 -11.92 12.21 -12.42
C LEU A 78 -11.05 12.23 -13.69
N SER A 79 -9.78 11.83 -13.59
CA SER A 79 -8.90 11.66 -14.75
C SER A 79 -9.43 10.56 -15.67
N ASP A 80 -9.81 9.42 -15.11
CA ASP A 80 -10.38 8.30 -15.85
C ASP A 80 -11.75 8.65 -16.43
N ALA A 81 -12.62 9.30 -15.64
CA ALA A 81 -13.93 9.75 -16.09
C ALA A 81 -13.80 10.72 -17.27
N LYS A 82 -12.83 11.65 -17.20
CA LYS A 82 -12.50 12.55 -18.32
C LYS A 82 -12.06 11.80 -19.57
N ALA A 83 -11.21 10.78 -19.43
CA ALA A 83 -10.78 9.97 -20.58
C ALA A 83 -11.97 9.26 -21.24
N ILE A 84 -12.92 8.77 -20.43
CA ILE A 84 -14.16 8.16 -20.93
C ILE A 84 -15.05 9.19 -21.62
N SER A 85 -15.26 10.36 -21.02
CA SER A 85 -16.06 11.43 -21.64
C SER A 85 -15.48 11.84 -23.00
N ILE A 86 -14.14 11.98 -23.10
CA ILE A 86 -13.45 12.26 -24.36
C ILE A 86 -13.67 11.14 -25.38
N SER A 87 -13.56 9.87 -24.96
CA SER A 87 -13.79 8.72 -25.85
C SER A 87 -15.24 8.63 -26.37
N ARG A 88 -16.17 9.28 -25.67
CA ARG A 88 -17.59 9.38 -26.02
C ARG A 88 -17.95 10.71 -26.71
N GLU A 89 -16.94 11.50 -27.09
CA GLU A 89 -17.11 12.82 -27.72
C GLU A 89 -17.93 13.83 -26.89
N LYS A 90 -17.98 13.64 -25.56
CA LYS A 90 -18.67 14.56 -24.64
C LYS A 90 -17.79 15.78 -24.34
N GLN A 91 -18.42 16.96 -24.25
CA GLN A 91 -17.71 18.21 -23.92
C GLN A 91 -17.42 18.39 -22.42
N SER A 92 -18.14 17.67 -21.57
CA SER A 92 -18.02 17.73 -20.11
C SER A 92 -18.06 16.34 -19.50
N ILE A 93 -17.48 16.21 -18.29
CA ILE A 93 -17.61 14.99 -17.50
C ILE A 93 -19.03 14.92 -16.97
N GLU A 94 -19.75 13.85 -17.33
CA GLU A 94 -21.10 13.60 -16.86
C GLU A 94 -21.09 12.64 -15.67
N VAL A 95 -22.18 12.66 -14.89
CA VAL A 95 -22.33 11.82 -13.68
C VAL A 95 -22.19 10.33 -14.04
N GLU A 96 -22.74 9.91 -15.17
CA GLU A 96 -22.67 8.54 -15.67
C GLU A 96 -21.23 8.05 -15.88
N ASP A 97 -20.33 8.94 -16.33
CA ASP A 97 -18.92 8.59 -16.57
C ASP A 97 -18.20 8.39 -15.22
N VAL A 98 -18.54 9.19 -14.20
CA VAL A 98 -18.01 9.04 -12.83
C VAL A 98 -18.56 7.78 -12.17
N GLU A 99 -19.85 7.47 -12.32
CA GLU A 99 -20.48 6.26 -11.80
C GLU A 99 -19.87 5.01 -12.43
N PHE A 100 -19.66 5.02 -13.75
CA PHE A 100 -19.02 3.93 -14.47
C PHE A 100 -17.61 3.66 -13.91
N VAL A 101 -16.79 4.70 -13.75
CA VAL A 101 -15.44 4.57 -13.16
C VAL A 101 -15.52 4.08 -11.72
N GLY A 102 -16.38 4.69 -10.90
CA GLY A 102 -16.56 4.33 -9.49
C GLY A 102 -16.93 2.86 -9.29
N SER A 103 -17.81 2.33 -10.14
CA SER A 103 -18.19 0.91 -10.12
C SER A 103 -16.99 -0.02 -10.38
N ASN A 104 -15.99 0.41 -11.13
CA ASN A 104 -14.79 -0.39 -11.42
C ASN A 104 -13.76 -0.33 -10.28
N TYR A 105 -13.60 0.82 -9.64
CA TYR A 105 -12.72 0.97 -8.46
C TYR A 105 -13.25 0.20 -7.23
N LEU A 106 -14.57 0.12 -7.05
CA LEU A 106 -15.20 -0.55 -5.91
C LEU A 106 -15.26 -2.08 -6.02
N LYS A 107 -14.99 -2.67 -7.20
CA LYS A 107 -14.95 -4.13 -7.40
C LYS A 107 -13.84 -4.83 -6.62
N GLY A 108 -12.85 -4.09 -6.09
CA GLY A 108 -11.76 -4.64 -5.26
C GLY A 108 -12.20 -5.11 -3.86
N GLY A 109 -13.42 -4.79 -3.43
CA GLY A 109 -13.96 -5.13 -2.11
C GLY A 109 -15.00 -6.25 -2.11
N ASN A 110 -14.90 -7.22 -3.03
CA ASN A 110 -15.82 -8.37 -3.03
C ASN A 110 -15.86 -8.98 -1.63
N ARG A 111 -17.00 -8.86 -0.95
CA ARG A 111 -17.28 -9.61 0.28
C ARG A 111 -16.94 -11.07 -0.03
N PRO A 112 -16.20 -11.77 0.84
CA PRO A 112 -15.97 -13.19 0.65
C PRO A 112 -17.33 -13.84 0.45
N LYS A 113 -17.60 -14.33 -0.76
CA LYS A 113 -18.80 -15.12 -0.99
C LYS A 113 -18.63 -16.34 -0.11
N ARG A 114 -19.57 -16.59 0.81
CA ARG A 114 -19.63 -17.86 1.50
C ARG A 114 -19.81 -18.93 0.43
N ASP A 115 -18.73 -19.63 0.11
CA ASP A 115 -18.78 -20.77 -0.78
C ASP A 115 -19.24 -21.97 0.03
N ASP A 116 -20.56 -22.10 0.15
CA ASP A 116 -21.19 -23.22 0.84
C ASP A 116 -20.84 -24.57 0.17
N GLN A 117 -20.47 -24.58 -1.12
CA GLN A 117 -20.04 -25.79 -1.83
C GLN A 117 -18.66 -26.24 -1.36
N MET A 118 -17.69 -25.32 -1.25
CA MET A 118 -16.36 -25.61 -0.70
C MET A 118 -16.44 -26.14 0.73
N ARG A 119 -17.30 -25.53 1.57
CA ARG A 119 -17.48 -25.98 2.96
C ARG A 119 -18.03 -27.40 3.01
N ASN A 120 -19.05 -27.71 2.22
CA ASN A 120 -19.66 -29.03 2.21
C ASN A 120 -18.68 -30.09 1.67
N PHE A 121 -17.92 -29.77 0.63
CA PHE A 121 -16.87 -30.65 0.11
C PHE A 121 -15.81 -31.02 1.15
N VAL A 122 -15.36 -30.07 1.97
CA VAL A 122 -14.37 -30.33 3.03
C VAL A 122 -14.98 -31.15 4.18
N ASN A 123 -16.24 -30.88 4.54
CA ASN A 123 -16.92 -31.54 5.65
C ASN A 123 -17.43 -32.95 5.34
N GLU A 124 -17.57 -33.32 4.07
CA GLU A 124 -17.91 -34.68 3.65
C GLU A 124 -16.75 -35.67 3.82
N GLN A 125 -15.52 -35.17 3.98
CA GLN A 125 -14.37 -36.03 4.24
C GLN A 125 -14.40 -36.57 5.67
N LEU A 126 -14.36 -37.90 5.80
CA LEU A 126 -14.26 -38.55 7.09
C LEU A 126 -12.98 -38.12 7.82
N LEU A 127 -13.09 -37.92 9.13
CA LEU A 127 -11.94 -37.62 9.97
C LEU A 127 -10.91 -38.76 9.91
N PRO A 128 -9.60 -38.46 9.90
CA PRO A 128 -8.58 -39.48 9.95
C PRO A 128 -8.67 -40.28 11.25
N LYS A 129 -8.26 -41.54 11.20
CA LYS A 129 -8.18 -42.39 12.40
C LYS A 129 -7.05 -41.89 13.28
N ILE A 130 -7.38 -41.36 14.45
CA ILE A 130 -6.41 -40.83 15.42
C ILE A 130 -6.07 -41.93 16.45
N GLY A 131 -4.79 -42.20 16.66
CA GLY A 131 -4.33 -43.08 17.73
C GLY A 131 -4.52 -42.43 19.10
N LYS A 132 -4.95 -43.18 20.11
CA LYS A 132 -5.05 -42.66 21.48
C LYS A 132 -3.63 -42.45 22.05
N ASN A 133 -3.41 -41.28 22.65
CA ASN A 133 -2.27 -40.96 23.53
C ASN A 133 -0.87 -40.78 22.88
N SER A 134 -0.78 -40.39 21.60
CA SER A 134 0.52 -39.99 21.02
C SER A 134 0.37 -38.86 20.00
N MET A 135 1.43 -38.05 19.86
CA MET A 135 1.52 -37.02 18.83
C MET A 135 2.02 -37.66 17.53
N HIS A 136 1.19 -37.66 16.48
CA HIS A 136 1.60 -38.14 15.17
C HIS A 136 2.12 -36.97 14.33
N LEU A 137 3.43 -36.91 14.11
CA LEU A 137 4.03 -35.91 13.24
C LEU A 137 3.77 -36.27 11.77
N PRO A 138 3.59 -35.28 10.88
CA PRO A 138 3.59 -35.51 9.44
C PRO A 138 4.85 -36.26 8.98
N ASN A 139 4.75 -36.99 7.87
CA ASN A 139 5.90 -37.69 7.30
C ASN A 139 7.11 -36.74 7.13
N ALA A 140 8.33 -37.25 7.32
CA ALA A 140 9.57 -36.47 7.35
C ALA A 140 9.81 -35.62 6.09
N ALA A 141 9.20 -35.99 4.95
CA ALA A 141 9.21 -35.20 3.72
C ALA A 141 8.44 -33.86 3.83
N PHE A 142 7.49 -33.75 4.75
CA PHE A 142 6.68 -32.55 5.02
C PHE A 142 7.13 -31.79 6.27
N LEU A 143 8.09 -32.34 7.03
CA LEU A 143 8.68 -31.65 8.17
C LEU A 143 9.74 -30.65 7.67
N LYS A 144 9.57 -29.37 8.04
CA LYS A 144 10.66 -28.39 7.89
C LYS A 144 11.79 -28.82 8.82
N ARG A 145 12.88 -29.34 8.27
CA ARG A 145 14.11 -29.57 9.02
C ARG A 145 14.68 -28.21 9.37
N SER A 146 14.51 -27.74 10.61
CA SER A 146 15.38 -26.69 11.12
C SER A 146 16.80 -27.24 11.08
N ALA A 147 17.71 -26.54 10.41
CA ALA A 147 19.11 -26.89 10.35
C ALA A 147 19.65 -26.96 11.78
N ILE A 148 19.80 -28.17 12.31
CA ILE A 148 20.57 -28.40 13.53
C ILE A 148 22.01 -28.53 13.07
N GLU A 149 22.73 -27.41 13.00
CA GLU A 149 24.19 -27.44 13.05
C GLU A 149 24.57 -27.89 14.47
N VAL A 150 24.61 -29.21 14.68
CA VAL A 150 25.34 -29.76 15.82
C VAL A 150 26.81 -29.57 15.50
N GLN A 151 27.43 -28.51 16.01
CA GLN A 151 28.88 -28.45 16.13
C GLN A 151 29.32 -29.55 17.10
N HIS A 152 29.58 -30.75 16.55
CA HIS A 152 30.39 -31.74 17.25
C HIS A 152 31.85 -31.25 17.23
N ASN A 153 32.22 -30.48 18.25
CA ASN A 153 33.61 -30.32 18.65
C ASN A 153 34.14 -31.68 19.12
N ASN A 154 34.73 -32.44 18.21
CA ASN A 154 35.59 -33.56 18.54
C ASN A 154 36.94 -33.03 19.04
N ASN A 155 37.05 -32.78 20.34
CA ASN A 155 38.35 -32.75 21.01
C ASN A 155 38.69 -34.17 21.48
N ASN A 156 39.13 -35.01 20.54
CA ASN A 156 39.96 -36.16 20.87
C ASN A 156 41.37 -35.64 21.11
N ASN A 157 41.72 -35.38 22.37
CA ASN A 157 43.11 -35.40 22.78
C ASN A 157 43.43 -36.82 23.24
N ASP A 158 43.91 -37.60 22.27
CA ASP A 158 44.76 -38.75 22.55
C ASP A 158 46.01 -38.27 23.30
N THR A 159 46.28 -38.85 24.47
CA THR A 159 47.58 -39.47 24.75
C THR A 159 47.48 -40.28 26.05
N GLU A 160 47.30 -41.59 25.87
CA GLU A 160 47.73 -42.59 26.84
C GLU A 160 49.26 -42.62 26.95
N LYS A 161 49.72 -42.87 28.18
CA LYS A 161 51.04 -43.33 28.68
C LYS A 161 51.92 -42.30 29.38
#